data_AF-A0A662GVJ2-F1
#
_entry.id   AF-A0A662GVJ2-F1
#
_cell.length_a   1.000
_cell.length_b   1.000
_cell.length_c   1.000
_cell.angle_alpha   90.00
_cell.angle_beta   90.00
_cell.angle_gamma   90.00
#
_symmetry.space_group_name_H-M   'P 1'
#
loop_
_entity.id
_entity.type
_entity.pdbx_description
1 polymer ?
#
loop_
_entity_poly.entity_id
_entity_poly.type
_entity_poly.pdbx_seq_one_letter_code
_entity_poly.pdbx_strand_id
1 'polypeptide(L)' 'YNSMKVTIERLVNGTAWLKVDEETIEQPMPKIIIGKLKEGVYRVRVECDDQMAIAEFIVKD' A
#
# COMPACT_ATOMS: atom_id res chain seq x y z
N TYR A 1 6.08 -12.04 16.55
CA TYR A 1 5.15 -12.30 15.46
C TYR A 1 3.90 -11.49 15.71
N ASN A 2 3.33 -10.88 14.66
CA ASN A 2 1.95 -10.43 14.56
C ASN A 2 1.79 -8.98 14.09
N SER A 3 2.76 -8.31 13.46
CA SER A 3 2.47 -7.03 12.80
C SER A 3 2.98 -7.00 11.36
N MET A 4 2.18 -6.41 10.48
CA MET A 4 2.48 -6.22 9.07
C MET A 4 2.55 -4.74 8.79
N LYS A 5 3.62 -4.31 8.12
CA LYS A 5 3.75 -2.95 7.65
C LYS A 5 3.15 -2.84 6.26
N VAL A 6 2.11 -2.04 6.13
CA VAL A 6 1.44 -1.74 4.87
C VAL A 6 1.87 -0.36 4.42
N THR A 7 2.32 -0.22 3.19
CA THR A 7 2.71 1.06 2.60
C THR A 7 2.01 1.23 1.25
N ILE A 8 1.36 2.37 1.06
CA ILE A 8 0.66 2.72 -0.17
C ILE A 8 1.49 3.77 -0.89
N GLU A 9 1.83 3.51 -2.14
CA GLU A 9 2.62 4.41 -2.97
C GLU A 9 1.87 4.73 -4.26
N ARG A 10 2.04 5.96 -4.75
CA ARG A 10 1.50 6.41 -6.04
C ARG A 10 2.65 6.63 -7.02
N LEU A 11 2.46 6.18 -8.26
CA LEU A 11 3.39 6.49 -9.33
C LEU A 11 3.27 7.96 -9.73
N VAL A 12 4.37 8.69 -9.66
CA VAL A 12 4.49 10.10 -10.07
C VAL A 12 5.48 10.21 -11.23
N ASN A 13 5.16 11.05 -12.20
CA ASN A 13 5.97 11.31 -13.40
C ASN A 13 6.37 10.05 -14.20
N GLY A 14 5.62 8.95 -14.05
CA GLY A 14 5.86 7.68 -14.74
C GLY A 14 7.08 6.87 -14.27
N THR A 15 7.86 7.36 -13.31
CA THR A 15 9.15 6.75 -12.94
C THR A 15 9.40 6.62 -11.45
N ALA A 16 8.70 7.38 -10.60
CA ALA A 16 8.96 7.39 -9.15
C ALA A 16 7.72 6.97 -8.36
N TRP A 17 7.92 6.15 -7.32
CA TRP A 17 6.88 5.78 -6.37
C TRP A 17 6.96 6.68 -5.15
N LEU A 18 5.90 7.45 -4.90
CA LEU A 18 5.80 8.35 -3.75
C LEU A 18 4.90 7.73 -2.68
N LYS A 19 5.38 7.63 -1.44
CA LYS A 19 4.57 7.18 -0.30
C LYS A 19 3.39 8.12 -0.07
N VAL A 20 2.19 7.56 -0.09
CA VAL A 20 0.92 8.24 0.16
C VAL A 20 0.45 7.97 1.58
N ASP A 21 0.59 6.73 2.03
CA ASP A 21 0.12 6.29 3.34
C ASP A 21 0.95 5.11 3.86
N GLU A 22 0.95 4.93 5.18
CA GLU A 22 1.67 3.87 5.87
C GLU A 22 0.95 3.48 7.16
N GLU A 23 0.69 2.20 7.33
CA GLU A 23 0.03 1.67 8.52
C GLU A 23 0.74 0.39 8.99
N THR A 24 0.79 0.18 10.30
CA THR A 24 1.24 -1.08 10.90
C THR A 24 0.04 -1.78 11.50
N ILE A 25 -0.26 -2.97 11.01
CA ILE A 25 -1.49 -3.72 11.33
C ILE A 25 -1.13 -4.96 12.11
N GLU A 26 -1.76 -5.16 13.27
CA GLU A 26 -1.62 -6.41 14.00
C GLU A 26 -2.39 -7.55 13.32
N GLN A 27 -1.79 -8.74 13.24
CA GLN A 27 -2.42 -9.94 12.69
C GLN A 27 -3.45 -10.52 13.66
N PRO A 28 -4.54 -11.15 13.14
CA PRO A 28 -4.84 -11.40 11.73
C PRO A 28 -5.36 -10.15 10.99
N MET A 29 -5.03 -10.00 9.71
CA MET A 29 -5.34 -8.80 8.91
C MET A 29 -6.86 -8.54 8.85
N PRO A 30 -7.39 -7.49 9.49
CA PRO A 30 -8.84 -7.34 9.61
C PRO A 30 -9.47 -6.73 8.35
N LYS A 31 -8.79 -5.78 7.71
CA LYS A 31 -9.07 -5.09 6.41
C LYS A 31 -8.22 -3.81 6.40
N ILE A 32 -7.68 -3.39 5.26
CA ILE A 32 -7.10 -2.04 5.11
C ILE A 32 -8.18 -1.14 4.52
N ILE A 33 -8.48 -0.01 5.18
CA ILE A 33 -9.38 1.01 4.65
C ILE A 33 -8.52 2.18 4.17
N ILE A 34 -8.36 2.28 2.86
CA ILE A 34 -7.66 3.40 2.23
C ILE A 34 -8.67 4.53 2.01
N GLY A 35 -8.33 5.74 2.41
CA GLY A 35 -9.14 6.93 2.17
C GLY A 35 -9.35 7.22 0.67
N LYS A 36 -10.02 8.35 0.36
CA LYS A 36 -10.23 8.75 -1.04
C LYS A 36 -8.89 8.99 -1.75
N LEU A 37 -8.59 8.11 -2.71
CA LEU A 37 -7.43 8.24 -3.59
C LEU A 37 -7.80 9.11 -4.80
N LYS A 38 -6.82 9.86 -5.33
CA LYS A 38 -6.96 10.56 -6.61
C LYS A 38 -6.76 9.57 -7.75
N GLU A 39 -7.23 9.89 -8.96
CA GLU A 39 -6.95 9.09 -10.15
C GLU A 39 -5.43 8.85 -10.31
N GLY A 40 -5.03 7.63 -10.64
CA GLY A 40 -3.64 7.29 -10.92
C GLY A 40 -3.29 5.83 -10.68
N VAL A 41 -2.01 5.53 -10.87
CA VAL A 41 -1.44 4.19 -10.62
C VAL A 41 -0.89 4.14 -9.21
N TYR A 42 -1.27 3.11 -8.47
CA TYR A 42 -0.90 2.87 -7.10
C TYR A 42 -0.33 1.48 -6.92
N ARG A 43 0.48 1.31 -5.87
CA ARG A 43 0.85 0.00 -5.36
C ARG A 43 0.71 -0.04 -3.84
N VAL A 44 0.28 -1.18 -3.33
CA VAL A 44 0.31 -1.52 -1.91
C VAL A 44 1.46 -2.50 -1.70
N ARG A 45 2.34 -2.17 -0.77
CA ARG A 45 3.40 -3.04 -0.26
C ARG A 45 3.00 -3.52 1.11
N VAL A 46 3.07 -4.83 1.34
CA VAL A 46 2.84 -5.45 2.65
C VAL A 46 4.11 -6.18 3.03
N GLU A 47 4.74 -5.76 4.12
CA GLU A 47 5.95 -6.32 4.68
C GLU A 47 5.62 -7.02 6.01
N CYS A 48 6.00 -8.29 6.15
CA CYS A 48 5.76 -9.11 7.33
C CYS A 48 7.02 -9.94 7.60
N ASP A 49 7.75 -9.61 8.67
CA ASP A 49 9.05 -10.23 8.97
C ASP A 49 9.96 -10.21 7.72
N ASP A 50 10.33 -11.39 7.19
CA ASP A 50 11.18 -11.55 5.99
C ASP A 50 10.38 -11.67 4.68
N GLN A 51 9.05 -11.53 4.72
CA GLN A 51 8.17 -11.66 3.56
C GLN A 51 7.67 -10.30 3.08
N MET A 52 7.57 -10.17 1.75
CA MET A 52 7.01 -8.99 1.10
C MET A 52 6.03 -9.41 -0.01
N ALA A 53 4.86 -8.77 -0.02
CA ALA A 53 3.89 -8.85 -1.09
C ALA A 53 3.64 -7.45 -1.68
N ILE A 54 3.42 -7.39 -3.00
CA ILE A 54 3.11 -6.16 -3.72
C ILE A 54 1.88 -6.39 -4.58
N ALA A 55 0.93 -5.45 -4.52
CA ALA A 55 -0.22 -5.41 -5.41
C ALA A 55 -0.30 -4.03 -6.07
N GLU A 56 -0.42 -3.99 -7.40
CA GLU A 56 -0.57 -2.75 -8.17
C GLU A 56 -2.01 -2.60 -8.67
N PHE A 57 -2.53 -1.38 -8.67
CA PHE A 57 -3.89 -1.09 -9.11
C PHE A 57 -4.00 0.34 -9.68
N ILE A 58 -5.03 0.56 -10.49
CA ILE A 58 -5.33 1.84 -11.11
C ILE A 58 -6.63 2.37 -10.53
N VAL A 59 -6.59 3.57 -9.96
CA VAL A 59 -7.77 4.34 -9.56
C VAL A 59 -8.17 5.20 -10.75
N LYS A 60 -9.44 5.11 -11.17
CA LYS A 60 -10.06 5.97 -12.19
C LYS A 60 -11.34 6.58 -11.60
N ASP A 61 -11.71 7.77 -12.06
CA ASP A 61 -13.00 8.39 -11.76
C ASP A 61 -14.18 7.61 -12.35
#